data_AF-A0A1X7TDW3-F1
#
_entry.id   AF-A0A1X7TDW3-F1
#
_cell.length_a   1.000
_cell.length_b   1.000
_cell.length_c   1.000
_cell.angle_alpha   90.00
_cell.angle_beta   90.00
_cell.angle_gamma   90.00
#
_symmetry.space_group_name_H-M   'P 1'
#
loop_
_entity.id
_entity.type
_entity.pdbx_description
1 polymer ?
#
loop_
_entity_poly.entity_id
_entity_poly.type
_entity_poly.pdbx_seq_one_letter_code
_entity_poly.pdbx_strand_id
1 'polypeptide(L)'
;CKYEGKRNNRQIQVIHSRGDHWIVASNTLSCDGKVNVYDSLYCEINKETKIIISILFGPLSIDMIDIERQTGDPITVTFNQSEMRCHLIKCIEDLFLTPFPMI
;
A
#
# COMPACT_ATOMS: atom_id res chain seq x y z
N CYS A 1 19.51 2.91 -10.87
CA CYS A 1 19.14 1.72 -11.67
C CYS A 1 18.48 2.14 -12.98
N LYS A 2 19.14 1.96 -14.13
CA LYS A 2 18.53 2.11 -15.45
C LYS A 2 18.44 0.74 -16.10
N TYR A 3 17.28 0.11 -16.02
CA TYR A 3 16.98 -1.11 -16.77
C TYR A 3 16.33 -0.64 -18.08
N GLU A 4 17.05 -0.78 -19.19
CA GLU A 4 16.57 -0.50 -20.54
C GLU A 4 16.05 -1.80 -21.14
N GLY A 5 14.72 -1.98 -21.19
CA GLY A 5 14.13 -3.18 -21.78
C GLY A 5 12.63 -3.23 -21.59
N LYS A 6 11.89 -2.79 -22.63
CA LYS A 6 10.42 -2.68 -22.74
C LYS A 6 9.81 -1.70 -21.72
N ARG A 7 8.72 -1.03 -22.08
CA ARG A 7 7.90 -0.26 -21.11
C ARG A 7 7.37 -1.24 -20.07
N ASN A 8 8.17 -1.54 -19.04
CA ASN A 8 7.69 -2.19 -17.84
C ASN A 8 6.61 -1.26 -17.28
N ASN A 9 5.38 -1.74 -17.24
CA ASN A 9 4.21 -0.99 -16.81
C ASN A 9 4.35 -0.75 -15.30
N ARG A 10 5.20 0.20 -14.92
CA ARG A 10 5.45 0.59 -13.54
C ARG A 10 4.15 1.11 -12.98
N GLN A 11 3.67 0.45 -11.94
CA GLN A 11 2.34 0.66 -11.41
C GLN A 11 2.37 0.58 -9.90
N ILE A 12 1.51 1.38 -9.28
CA ILE A 12 1.13 1.29 -7.87
C ILE A 12 -0.38 1.03 -7.87
N GLN A 13 -0.85 0.12 -7.03
CA GLN A 13 -2.27 -0.16 -6.83
C GLN A 13 -2.59 -0.21 -5.34
N VAL A 14 -3.73 0.38 -4.97
CA VAL A 14 -4.35 0.21 -3.66
C VAL A 14 -5.36 -0.92 -3.82
N ILE A 15 -5.20 -1.99 -3.04
CA ILE A 15 -5.98 -3.22 -3.17
C ILE A 15 -6.77 -3.43 -1.89
N HIS A 16 -8.07 -3.64 -2.05
CA HIS A 16 -8.92 -4.10 -0.96
C HIS A 16 -8.67 -5.59 -0.70
N SER A 17 -8.36 -5.93 0.54
CA SER A 17 -8.00 -7.27 1.00
C SER A 17 -8.86 -7.65 2.21
N ARG A 18 -9.22 -8.92 2.33
CA ARG A 18 -9.85 -9.51 3.54
C ARG A 18 -11.16 -8.84 4.05
N GLY A 19 -11.77 -7.93 3.29
CA GLY A 19 -13.12 -7.40 3.54
C GLY A 19 -13.17 -5.98 4.10
N ASP A 20 -12.15 -5.57 4.84
CA ASP A 20 -12.06 -4.26 5.49
C ASP A 20 -10.63 -3.69 5.51
N HIS A 21 -9.69 -4.35 4.86
CA HIS A 21 -8.27 -4.01 4.90
C HIS A 21 -7.78 -3.50 3.55
N TRP A 22 -6.88 -2.52 3.58
CA TRP A 22 -6.29 -1.93 2.37
C TRP A 22 -4.79 -2.14 2.39
N ILE A 23 -4.27 -2.65 1.28
CA ILE A 23 -2.82 -2.84 1.06
C ILE A 23 -2.37 -2.04 -0.15
N VAL A 24 -1.07 -1.81 -0.26
CA VAL A 24 -0.46 -1.26 -1.47
C VAL A 24 0.37 -2.33 -2.15
N ALA A 25 0.23 -2.48 -3.47
CA ALA A 25 1.08 -3.32 -4.30
C ALA A 25 1.78 -2.49 -5.37
N SER A 26 3.07 -2.73 -5.60
CA SER A 26 3.82 -2.02 -6.64
C SER A 26 5.02 -2.79 -7.19
N ASN A 27 5.28 -2.63 -8.49
CA ASN A 27 6.52 -3.04 -9.16
C ASN A 27 7.43 -1.83 -9.50
N THR A 28 7.09 -0.62 -9.04
CA THR A 28 7.76 0.63 -9.45
C THR A 28 9.21 0.69 -8.97
N LEU A 29 9.45 0.19 -7.75
CA LEU A 29 10.77 0.16 -7.10
C LEU A 29 11.44 -1.21 -7.17
N SER A 30 10.76 -2.23 -7.72
CA SER A 30 11.37 -3.55 -7.87
C SER A 30 12.45 -3.50 -8.95
N CYS A 31 13.63 -4.01 -8.60
CA CYS A 31 14.77 -4.13 -9.52
C CYS A 31 14.79 -5.49 -10.23
N ASP A 32 14.00 -6.46 -9.76
CA ASP A 32 13.98 -7.86 -10.20
C ASP A 32 12.65 -8.27 -10.85
N GLY A 33 11.74 -7.31 -11.10
CA GLY A 33 10.44 -7.57 -11.71
C GLY A 33 9.42 -8.21 -10.76
N LYS A 34 9.67 -8.17 -9.45
CA LYS A 34 8.71 -8.57 -8.42
C LYS A 34 7.64 -7.51 -8.19
N VAL A 35 6.55 -7.95 -7.55
CA VAL A 35 5.55 -7.06 -6.97
C VAL A 35 5.81 -6.97 -5.47
N ASN A 36 6.14 -5.78 -5.00
CA ASN A 36 6.26 -5.47 -3.60
C ASN A 36 4.87 -5.22 -3.01
N VAL A 37 4.54 -5.87 -1.91
CA VAL A 37 3.30 -5.67 -1.16
C VAL A 37 3.63 -5.01 0.17
N TYR A 38 2.92 -3.93 0.46
CA TYR A 38 3.03 -3.13 1.67
C TYR A 38 1.71 -3.28 2.43
N ASP A 39 1.76 -4.06 3.51
CA ASP A 39 0.63 -4.37 4.37
C ASP A 39 1.02 -4.03 5.81
N SER A 40 0.36 -3.02 6.39
CA SER A 40 0.65 -2.54 7.73
C SER A 40 0.10 -3.44 8.83
N LEU A 41 -0.78 -4.41 8.51
CA LEU A 41 -1.48 -5.23 9.49
C LEU A 41 -0.99 -6.67 9.50
N TYR A 42 -0.91 -7.29 8.32
CA TYR A 42 -0.57 -8.71 8.16
C TYR A 42 0.81 -8.89 7.52
N CYS A 43 1.55 -9.89 7.99
CA CYS A 43 2.83 -10.30 7.40
C CYS A 43 2.68 -11.22 6.18
N GLU A 44 1.46 -11.64 5.83
CA GLU A 44 1.20 -12.56 4.73
C GLU A 44 -0.07 -12.18 3.96
N ILE A 45 -0.05 -12.38 2.64
CA ILE A 45 -1.24 -12.26 1.79
C ILE A 45 -2.01 -13.59 1.72
N ASN A 46 -3.35 -13.50 1.71
CA ASN A 46 -4.20 -14.67 1.49
C ASN A 46 -4.27 -15.06 0.00
N LYS A 47 -4.83 -16.24 -0.31
CA LYS A 47 -4.96 -16.74 -1.69
C LYS A 47 -5.72 -15.79 -2.61
N GLU A 48 -6.81 -15.20 -2.14
CA GLU A 48 -7.64 -14.28 -2.93
C GLU A 48 -6.87 -13.03 -3.34
N THR A 49 -6.18 -12.40 -2.38
CA THR A 49 -5.34 -11.22 -2.63
C THR A 49 -4.20 -11.55 -3.60
N LYS A 50 -3.60 -12.73 -3.48
CA LYS A 50 -2.57 -13.21 -4.42
C LYS A 50 -3.10 -13.34 -5.85
N ILE A 51 -4.34 -13.81 -6.02
CA ILE A 51 -4.99 -13.91 -7.33
C ILE A 51 -5.21 -12.51 -7.92
N ILE A 52 -5.74 -11.57 -7.11
CA ILE A 52 -5.97 -10.19 -7.55
C ILE A 52 -4.65 -9.54 -8.00
N ILE A 53 -3.58 -9.67 -7.21
CA ILE A 53 -2.26 -9.14 -7.57
C ILE A 53 -1.75 -9.76 -8.89
N SER A 54 -1.93 -11.08 -9.07
CA SER A 54 -1.50 -11.76 -10.29
C SER A 54 -2.29 -11.31 -11.54
N ILE A 55 -3.56 -10.95 -11.39
CA ILE A 55 -4.38 -10.40 -12.47
C ILE A 55 -3.89 -9.00 -12.85
N LEU A 56 -3.59 -8.16 -11.85
CA LEU A 56 -3.22 -6.76 -12.05
C LEU A 56 -1.79 -6.59 -12.59
N PHE A 57 -0.84 -7.38 -12.08
CA PHE A 57 0.58 -7.22 -12.37
C PHE A 57 1.16 -8.34 -13.24
N GLY A 58 0.37 -9.38 -13.53
CA GLY A 58 0.82 -10.58 -14.24
C GLY A 58 1.40 -11.65 -13.30
N PRO A 59 1.83 -12.80 -13.85
CA PRO A 59 2.40 -13.91 -13.08
C PRO A 59 3.81 -13.57 -12.59
N LEU A 60 3.90 -12.71 -11.58
CA LEU A 60 5.15 -12.27 -10.96
C LEU A 60 5.30 -12.86 -9.56
N SER A 61 6.54 -12.97 -9.10
CA SER A 61 6.80 -13.28 -7.69
C SER A 61 6.46 -12.06 -6.84
N ILE A 62 5.87 -12.32 -5.67
CA ILE A 62 5.43 -11.30 -4.72
C ILE A 62 6.43 -11.27 -3.58
N ASP A 63 6.80 -10.07 -3.16
CA ASP A 63 7.62 -9.82 -1.98
C ASP A 63 6.82 -9.03 -0.96
N MET A 64 6.77 -9.50 0.29
CA MET A 64 6.15 -8.76 1.39
C MET A 64 7.20 -7.83 1.97
N ILE A 65 6.96 -6.53 1.90
CA ILE A 65 7.89 -5.53 2.43
C ILE A 65 7.60 -5.31 3.90
N ASP A 66 8.64 -5.48 4.72
CA ASP A 66 8.59 -5.12 6.13
C ASP A 66 8.43 -3.61 6.28
N ILE A 67 7.32 -3.17 6.87
CA ILE A 67 6.95 -1.77 7.04
C ILE A 67 6.40 -1.53 8.45
N GLU A 68 6.30 -0.25 8.80
CA GLU A 68 5.67 0.18 10.06
C GLU A 68 4.27 -0.41 10.19
N ARG A 69 4.05 -1.05 11.34
CA ARG A 69 2.78 -1.72 11.63
C ARG A 69 1.73 -0.68 11.98
N GLN A 70 0.50 -0.94 11.57
CA GLN A 70 -0.65 -0.19 12.04
C GLN A 70 -0.72 -0.35 13.58
N THR A 71 -0.55 0.77 14.28
CA THR A 71 -0.65 0.84 15.74
C THR A 71 -2.03 1.35 16.15
N GLY A 72 -2.54 0.84 17.28
CA GLY A 72 -3.88 1.16 17.79
C GLY A 72 -4.93 0.17 17.30
N ASP A 73 -5.89 -0.14 18.16
CA ASP A 73 -7.03 -0.98 17.78
C ASP A 73 -7.97 -0.13 16.90
N PRO A 74 -8.25 -0.53 15.63
CA PRO A 74 -9.15 0.20 14.73
C PRO A 74 -10.54 0.45 15.34
N ILE A 75 -10.95 -0.35 16.33
CA ILE A 75 -12.21 -0.20 17.06
C ILE A 75 -12.16 0.99 18.04
N THR A 76 -10.97 1.27 18.60
CA THR A 76 -10.80 2.28 19.67
C THR A 76 -10.26 3.61 19.16
N VAL A 77 -9.51 3.61 18.06
CA VAL A 77 -8.98 4.84 17.46
C VAL A 77 -10.09 5.55 16.72
N THR A 78 -10.44 6.75 17.16
CA THR A 78 -11.41 7.60 16.47
C THR A 78 -10.69 8.79 15.86
N PHE A 79 -10.71 8.88 14.53
CA PHE A 79 -10.14 10.02 13.81
C PHE A 79 -11.16 11.15 13.68
N ASN A 80 -10.69 12.40 13.70
CA ASN A 80 -11.51 13.55 13.38
C ASN A 80 -11.78 13.59 11.86
N GLN A 81 -12.81 12.87 11.43
CA GLN A 81 -13.20 12.70 10.02
C GLN A 81 -13.37 14.05 9.28
N SER A 82 -13.82 15.10 9.98
CA SER A 82 -14.03 16.42 9.38
C SER A 82 -12.72 17.11 9.00
N GLU A 83 -11.62 16.80 9.69
CA GLU A 83 -10.31 17.42 9.48
C GLU A 83 -9.40 16.58 8.57
N MET A 84 -9.65 15.27 8.42
CA MET A 84 -8.79 14.36 7.66
C MET A 84 -8.49 14.83 6.23
N ARG A 85 -9.50 15.36 5.53
CA ARG A 85 -9.32 15.81 4.14
C ARG A 85 -8.41 17.03 4.05
N CYS A 86 -8.66 18.04 4.87
CA CYS A 86 -7.84 19.26 4.90
C CYS A 86 -6.41 18.94 5.35
N HIS A 87 -6.25 18.05 6.34
CA HIS A 87 -4.96 17.56 6.80
C HIS A 87 -4.19 16.85 5.68
N LEU A 88 -4.84 15.93 4.96
CA LEU A 88 -4.19 15.19 3.87
C LEU A 88 -3.69 16.12 2.76
N ILE A 89 -4.51 17.11 2.38
CA ILE A 89 -4.12 18.12 1.37
C ILE A 89 -2.85 18.83 1.83
N LYS A 90 -2.83 19.33 3.07
CA LYS A 90 -1.67 20.00 3.64
C LYS A 90 -0.43 19.10 3.68
N CYS A 91 -0.57 17.84 4.10
CA CYS A 91 0.55 16.90 4.11
C CYS A 91 1.14 16.65 2.71
N ILE A 92 0.31 16.59 1.67
CA ILE A 92 0.76 16.43 0.29
C ILE A 92 1.44 17.71 -0.21
N GLU A 93 0.86 18.88 0.06
CA GLU A 93 1.44 20.19 -0.29
C GLU A 93 2.80 20.41 0.37
N ASP A 94 2.93 20.04 1.65
CA ASP A 94 4.15 20.16 2.43
C ASP A 94 5.17 19.04 2.15
N LEU A 95 4.79 18.02 1.35
CA LEU A 95 5.57 16.79 1.11
C LEU A 95 6.00 16.08 2.40
N PHE A 96 5.20 16.21 3.46
CA PHE A 96 5.48 15.66 4.77
C PHE A 96 4.22 15.06 5.38
N LEU A 97 4.14 13.73 5.35
CA LEU A 97 3.03 12.98 5.94
C LEU A 97 3.16 12.98 7.47
N THR A 98 2.09 13.39 8.14
CA THR A 98 1.94 13.26 9.60
C THR A 98 0.67 12.46 9.90
N PRO A 99 0.59 11.79 11.07
CA PRO A 99 -0.60 11.02 11.44
C PRO A 99 -1.88 11.86 11.38
N PHE A 100 -3.01 11.22 11.02
CA PHE A 100 -4.30 11.90 10.99
C PHE A 100 -4.73 12.42 12.37
N PRO A 101 -5.46 13.54 12.43
CA PRO A 101 -5.98 14.08 13.69
C PRO A 101 -6.96 13.09 14.34
N MET A 102 -6.80 12.87 15.64
CA MET A 102 -7.68 12.03 16.46
C MET A 102 -8.70 12.87 17.24
N ILE A 103 -9.82 12.26 17.66
CA ILE A 103 -10.79 12.87 18.58
C ILE A 103 -10.33 12.72 20.03
#